data_AF-A0A3C1ZI93-F1
#
_entry.id   AF-A0A3C1ZI93-F1
#
_cell.length_a   1.000
_cell.length_b   1.000
_cell.length_c   1.000
_cell.angle_alpha   90.00
_cell.angle_beta   90.00
_cell.angle_gamma   90.00
#
_symmetry.space_group_name_H-M   'P 1'
#
loop_
_entity.id
_entity.type
_entity.pdbx_description
1 polymer ?
#
loop_
_entity_poly.entity_id
_entity_poly.type
_entity_poly.pdbx_seq_one_letter_code
_entity_poly.pdbx_strand_id
1 'polypeptide(L)'
;MELPGGSSCSIVGASGSGKSTLLSILGGIERFEAGELRVGGYELHRLAEKELPVFRTKVIGFVFQFHYLLKDFSALENVALPAYMAGLG
;
A
#
# COMPACT_ATOMS: atom_id res chain seq x y z
N MET A 1 -9.66 2.55 15.09
CA MET A 1 -10.55 2.63 13.91
C MET A 1 -10.47 1.29 13.20
N GLU A 2 -11.60 0.73 12.81
CA GLU A 2 -11.67 -0.53 12.07
C GLU A 2 -12.41 -0.30 10.75
N LEU A 3 -11.91 -0.90 9.67
CA LEU A 3 -12.53 -0.88 8.35
C LEU A 3 -12.79 -2.33 7.92
N PRO A 4 -14.06 -2.77 7.90
CA PRO A 4 -14.41 -4.11 7.44
C PRO A 4 -14.05 -4.30 5.96
N GLY A 5 -13.82 -5.55 5.56
CA GLY A 5 -13.63 -5.90 4.15
C GLY A 5 -14.83 -5.47 3.29
N GLY A 6 -14.57 -4.94 2.10
CA GLY A 6 -15.60 -4.44 1.19
C GLY A 6 -16.13 -3.04 1.52
N SER A 7 -15.63 -2.39 2.58
CA SER A 7 -15.98 -1.00 2.88
C SER A 7 -15.12 -0.01 2.07
N SER A 8 -15.65 1.20 1.88
CA SER A 8 -14.92 2.35 1.35
C SER A 8 -14.83 3.44 2.40
N CYS A 9 -13.68 4.11 2.46
CA CYS A 9 -13.43 5.20 3.41
C CYS A 9 -12.69 6.33 2.71
N SER A 10 -13.02 7.57 3.07
CA SER A 10 -12.33 8.77 2.59
C SER A 10 -11.65 9.47 3.76
N ILE A 11 -10.41 9.91 3.53
CA ILE A 11 -9.63 10.69 4.49
C ILE A 11 -9.50 12.10 3.94
N VAL A 12 -10.11 13.07 4.62
CA VAL A 12 -10.13 14.48 4.24
C VAL A 12 -9.45 15.34 5.30
N GLY A 13 -8.77 16.40 4.87
CA GLY A 13 -8.05 17.31 5.76
C GLY A 13 -7.13 18.27 4.99
N ALA A 14 -6.73 19.36 5.64
CA ALA A 14 -5.88 20.40 5.04
C ALA A 14 -4.52 19.86 4.55
N SER A 15 -3.85 20.58 3.64
CA SER A 15 -2.48 20.24 3.26
C SER A 15 -1.57 20.18 4.51
N GLY A 16 -0.66 19.20 4.56
CA GLY A 16 0.22 19.00 5.72
C GLY A 16 -0.42 18.26 6.92
N SER A 17 -1.70 17.90 6.89
CA SER A 17 -2.36 17.18 8.00
C SER A 17 -1.95 15.71 8.18
N GLY A 18 -0.88 15.25 7.52
CA GLY A 18 -0.38 13.87 7.63
C GLY A 18 -1.12 12.79 6.82
N LYS A 19 -2.05 13.15 5.92
CA LYS A 19 -2.83 12.15 5.13
C LYS A 19 -1.94 11.22 4.30
N SER A 20 -0.97 11.79 3.58
CA SER A 20 -0.05 11.00 2.76
C SER A 20 0.81 10.08 3.62
N THR A 21 1.33 10.59 4.75
CA THR A 21 2.05 9.78 5.75
C THR A 21 1.20 8.64 6.28
N LEU A 22 -0.07 8.89 6.62
CA LEU A 22 -1.00 7.85 7.05
C LEU A 22 -1.21 6.79 5.96
N LEU A 23 -1.43 7.18 4.71
CA LEU A 23 -1.59 6.24 3.60
C LEU A 23 -0.29 5.44 3.34
N SER A 24 0.88 6.08 3.44
CA SER A 24 2.19 5.41 3.34
C SER A 24 2.40 4.38 4.45
N ILE A 25 2.00 4.69 5.68
CA ILE A 25 2.04 3.75 6.81
C ILE A 25 1.07 2.59 6.61
N LEU A 26 -0.18 2.86 6.22
CA LEU A 26 -1.19 1.84 5.94
C LEU A 26 -0.75 0.86 4.85
N GLY A 27 -0.05 1.37 3.84
CA GLY A 27 0.49 0.57 2.75
C GLY A 27 1.89 -0.01 3.00
N GLY A 28 2.46 0.15 4.20
CA GLY A 28 3.75 -0.43 4.57
C GLY A 28 4.94 0.11 3.76
N ILE A 29 4.85 1.36 3.30
CA ILE A 29 5.95 2.11 2.68
C ILE A 29 6.81 2.77 3.77
N GLU A 30 6.15 3.40 4.74
CA GLU A 30 6.79 4.07 5.87
C GLU A 30 6.56 3.29 7.17
N ARG A 31 7.54 3.35 8.08
CA ARG A 31 7.40 2.84 9.46
C ARG A 31 6.77 3.89 10.36
N PHE A 32 6.19 3.43 11.46
CA PHE A 32 5.66 4.28 12.52
C PHE A 32 6.28 3.89 13.85
N GLU A 33 6.42 4.85 14.75
CA GLU A 33 7.18 4.69 15.99
C GLU A 33 6.38 3.98 17.10
N ALA A 34 5.06 4.20 17.14
CA ALA A 34 4.21 3.69 18.22
C ALA A 34 2.77 3.39 17.76
N GLY A 35 2.11 2.51 18.49
CA GLY A 35 0.74 2.06 18.23
C GLY A 35 0.69 0.70 17.55
N GLU A 36 -0.51 0.33 17.11
CA GLU A 36 -0.75 -0.96 16.45
C GLU A 36 -1.50 -0.74 15.14
N LEU A 37 -1.11 -1.53 14.13
CA LEU A 37 -1.75 -1.54 12.83
C LEU A 37 -1.87 -2.96 12.32
N ARG A 38 -3.08 -3.32 11.89
CA ARG A 38 -3.43 -4.62 11.33
C ARG A 38 -4.11 -4.43 9.97
N VAL A 39 -3.58 -5.05 8.92
CA VAL A 39 -4.11 -4.94 7.55
C VAL A 39 -4.04 -6.31 6.87
N GLY A 40 -5.18 -6.80 6.37
CA GLY A 40 -5.24 -8.09 5.65
C GLY A 40 -4.66 -9.28 6.43
N GLY A 41 -4.79 -9.28 7.75
CA GLY A 41 -4.24 -10.32 8.64
C GLY A 41 -2.77 -10.12 9.06
N TYR A 42 -2.09 -9.07 8.58
CA TYR A 42 -0.71 -8.75 8.95
C TYR A 42 -0.67 -7.71 10.08
N GLU A 43 0.18 -7.92 11.08
CA GLU A 43 0.49 -6.95 12.13
C GLU A 43 1.73 -6.13 11.73
N LEU A 44 1.53 -4.97 11.09
CA LEU A 44 2.62 -4.22 10.42
C LEU A 44 3.75 -3.78 11.37
N HIS A 45 3.41 -3.47 12.62
CA HIS A 45 4.38 -3.11 13.66
C HIS A 45 5.33 -4.27 14.04
N ARG A 46 4.98 -5.52 13.70
CA ARG A 46 5.79 -6.72 14.00
C ARG A 46 6.55 -7.26 12.79
N LEU A 47 6.22 -6.81 11.58
CA LEU A 47 6.89 -7.29 10.37
C LEU A 47 8.33 -6.80 10.31
N ALA A 48 9.26 -7.68 9.97
CA ALA A 48 10.61 -7.33 9.57
C ALA A 48 10.61 -6.65 8.19
N GLU A 49 11.67 -5.91 7.88
CA GLU A 49 11.78 -5.16 6.61
C GLU A 49 11.66 -6.07 5.38
N LYS A 50 12.22 -7.28 5.45
CA LYS A 50 12.13 -8.31 4.41
C LYS A 50 10.72 -8.86 4.17
N GLU A 51 9.80 -8.66 5.12
CA GLU A 51 8.42 -9.17 5.04
C GLU A 51 7.47 -8.12 4.44
N LEU A 52 7.83 -6.84 4.48
CA LEU A 52 7.04 -5.76 3.90
C LEU A 52 6.80 -5.90 2.39
N PRO A 53 7.76 -6.34 1.55
CA PRO A 53 7.50 -6.60 0.14
C PRO A 53 6.39 -7.63 -0.08
N VAL A 54 6.38 -8.72 0.72
CA VAL A 54 5.35 -9.77 0.64
C VAL A 54 3.98 -9.24 1.04
N PHE A 55 3.92 -8.43 2.08
CA PHE A 55 2.70 -7.73 2.47
C PHE A 55 2.18 -6.84 1.33
N ARG A 56 3.05 -6.02 0.74
CA ARG A 56 2.67 -5.09 -0.34
C ARG A 56 2.17 -5.83 -1.58
N THR A 57 2.81 -6.92 -2.00
CA THR A 57 2.39 -7.66 -3.20
C THR A 57 1.11 -8.48 -3.00
N LYS A 58 0.76 -8.84 -1.77
CA LYS A 58 -0.42 -9.69 -1.48
C LYS A 58 -1.65 -8.93 -0.99
N VAL A 59 -1.48 -7.78 -0.37
CA VAL A 59 -2.56 -7.11 0.38
C VAL A 59 -2.85 -5.70 -0.12
N ILE A 60 -1.84 -5.00 -0.67
CA ILE A 60 -1.96 -3.58 -0.98
C ILE A 60 -1.96 -3.34 -2.49
N GLY A 61 -2.90 -2.51 -2.94
CA GLY A 61 -2.86 -1.87 -4.26
C GLY A 61 -2.75 -0.36 -4.09
N PHE A 62 -1.90 0.30 -4.88
CA PHE A 62 -1.78 1.75 -4.88
C PHE A 62 -2.24 2.35 -6.20
N VAL A 63 -2.99 3.44 -6.09
CA VAL A 63 -3.27 4.35 -7.19
C VAL A 63 -2.89 5.74 -6.71
N PHE A 64 -2.01 6.39 -7.47
CA PHE A 64 -1.51 7.73 -7.15
C PHE A 64 -2.17 8.77 -8.06
N GLN A 65 -2.24 10.02 -7.58
CA GLN A 65 -2.76 11.13 -8.37
C GLN A 65 -1.94 11.36 -9.66
N PHE A 66 -0.64 11.15 -9.59
CA PHE A 66 0.23 11.09 -10.77
C PHE A 66 0.39 9.63 -11.18
N HIS A 67 0.07 9.33 -12.43
CA HIS A 67 0.19 7.98 -12.98
C HIS A 67 1.67 7.65 -13.16
N TYR A 68 2.25 6.89 -12.22
CA TYR A 68 3.64 6.39 -12.26
C TYR A 68 3.80 5.24 -13.27
N LEU A 69 3.28 5.43 -14.48
CA LEU A 69 3.39 4.45 -15.56
C LEU A 69 4.79 4.52 -16.19
N LEU A 70 5.35 3.36 -16.48
CA LEU A 70 6.57 3.24 -17.26
C LEU A 70 6.23 3.56 -18.72
N LYS A 71 6.88 4.60 -19.26
CA LYS A 71 6.60 5.13 -20.60
C LYS A 71 6.91 4.15 -21.71
N ASP A 72 7.87 3.27 -21.48
CA ASP A 72 8.31 2.25 -22.45
C ASP A 72 7.43 1.00 -22.43
N PHE A 73 6.39 0.97 -21.59
CA PHE A 73 5.51 -0.17 -21.37
C PHE A 73 4.09 0.18 -21.84
N SER A 74 3.44 -0.78 -22.48
CA SER A 74 2.01 -0.73 -22.75
C SER A 74 1.19 -0.69 -21.44
N ALA A 75 -0.10 -0.35 -21.56
CA ALA A 75 -1.01 -0.37 -20.43
C ALA A 75 -1.09 -1.77 -19.77
N LEU A 76 -1.12 -2.83 -20.58
CA LEU A 76 -1.15 -4.20 -20.09
C LEU A 76 0.13 -4.55 -19.33
N GLU A 77 1.30 -4.20 -19.88
CA GLU A 77 2.57 -4.49 -19.22
C GLU A 77 2.70 -3.74 -17.89
N ASN A 78 2.28 -2.47 -17.81
CA ASN A 78 2.23 -1.72 -16.56
C ASN A 78 1.34 -2.40 -15.50
N VAL A 79 0.16 -2.88 -15.89
CA VAL A 79 -0.78 -3.56 -14.99
C VAL A 79 -0.30 -4.95 -14.58
N ALA A 80 0.50 -5.62 -15.42
CA ALA A 80 1.02 -6.95 -15.14
C ALA A 80 2.25 -6.95 -14.20
N LEU A 81 2.98 -5.83 -14.10
CA LEU A 81 4.21 -5.74 -13.27
C LEU A 81 4.03 -6.26 -11.83
N PRO A 82 2.98 -5.90 -11.07
CA PRO A 82 2.79 -6.42 -9.72
C PRO A 82 2.64 -7.95 -9.68
N ALA A 83 2.03 -8.56 -10.70
CA ALA A 83 1.89 -10.02 -10.80
C ALA A 83 3.25 -10.69 -11.08
N TYR A 84 4.06 -10.13 -11.97
CA TYR A 84 5.44 -10.59 -12.18
C TYR A 84 6.29 -10.48 -10.90
N MET A 85 6.17 -9.36 -10.18
CA MET A 85 6.86 -9.17 -8.88
C MET A 85 6.39 -10.17 -7.81
N ALA A 86 5.17 -10.70 -7.94
CA ALA A 86 4.64 -11.76 -7.09
C ALA A 86 5.03 -13.18 -7.56
N GLY A 87 5.76 -13.30 -8.68
CA GLY A 87 6.18 -14.59 -9.24
C GLY A 87 5.07 -15.35 -9.97
N LEU A 88 4.05 -14.64 -10.49
CA LEU A 88 2.88 -15.22 -11.17
C LEU A 88 2.93 -15.11 -12.70
N GLY A 89 4.11 -14.82 -13.27
CA GLY A 89 4.32 -14.59 -14.69
C GLY A 89 5.02 -15.72 -15.42
#